data_AF-W2M0R1-F1
#
_entry.id   AF-W2M0R1-F1
#
_cell.length_a   1.000
_cell.length_b   1.000
_cell.length_c   1.000
_cell.angle_alpha   90.00
_cell.angle_beta   90.00
_cell.angle_gamma   90.00
#
_symmetry.space_group_name_H-M   'P 1'
#
loop_
_entity.id
_entity.type
_entity.pdbx_description
1 polymer ?
#
loop_
_entity_poly.entity_id
_entity_poly.type
_entity_poly.pdbx_seq_one_letter_code
_entity_poly.pdbx_strand_id
1 'polypeptide(L)'
;MSNFANKIAKLFKSKKVLPVESMTVAVAGVPEELTMLTKAMPSEAMNKIDKLVKGINGKSLDDVYTAHVMEKLPVGKAFAPEALPLYVRYSEEAAKKTDDLFGVKTLERELGLEKLVKYIELGLKSKDDLAFATAERLRVGLVSKFWKEKKIPTDMAISMKGGNTAVDKVNKDLVKKYLVQHNTAYTPVAV
;
A
#
# COMPACT_ATOMS: atom_id res chain seq x y z
N MET A 1 -22.59 -15.32 -46.92
CA MET A 1 -21.38 -15.75 -46.20
C MET A 1 -20.76 -14.56 -45.51
N SER A 2 -20.72 -14.54 -44.17
CA SER A 2 -19.57 -14.05 -43.37
C SER A 2 -19.97 -14.03 -41.89
N ASN A 3 -20.12 -15.22 -41.31
CA ASN A 3 -20.43 -15.40 -39.88
C ASN A 3 -19.15 -15.59 -39.02
N PHE A 4 -17.99 -15.31 -39.63
CA PHE A 4 -16.68 -15.49 -39.01
C PHE A 4 -16.07 -14.15 -38.56
N ALA A 5 -16.18 -13.10 -39.38
CA ALA A 5 -15.65 -11.77 -39.07
C ALA A 5 -16.32 -11.12 -37.83
N ASN A 6 -17.64 -11.24 -37.69
CA ASN A 6 -18.36 -10.74 -36.50
C ASN A 6 -18.09 -11.54 -35.22
N LYS A 7 -17.66 -12.81 -35.35
CA LYS A 7 -17.31 -13.66 -34.20
C LYS A 7 -15.89 -13.35 -33.70
N ILE A 8 -14.97 -13.05 -34.63
CA ILE A 8 -13.61 -12.57 -34.32
C ILE A 8 -13.67 -11.18 -33.67
N ALA A 9 -14.48 -10.25 -34.20
CA ALA A 9 -14.62 -8.91 -33.60
C ALA A 9 -15.21 -8.93 -32.17
N LYS A 10 -15.99 -9.95 -31.81
CA LYS A 10 -16.49 -10.15 -30.44
C LYS A 10 -15.42 -10.73 -29.49
N LEU A 11 -14.46 -11.52 -29.99
CA LEU A 11 -13.34 -12.03 -29.19
C LEU A 11 -12.29 -10.95 -28.88
N PHE A 12 -12.10 -9.96 -29.76
CA PHE A 12 -11.17 -8.84 -29.53
C PHE A 12 -11.75 -7.71 -28.66
N LYS A 13 -13.05 -7.67 -28.39
CA LYS A 13 -13.65 -6.73 -27.41
C LYS A 13 -13.52 -7.18 -25.95
N SER A 14 -12.99 -8.38 -25.68
CA SER A 14 -12.97 -8.99 -24.34
C SER A 14 -11.62 -8.92 -23.60
N LYS A 15 -10.57 -8.33 -24.17
CA LYS A 15 -9.31 -8.10 -23.44
C LYS A 15 -8.76 -6.72 -23.76
N LYS A 16 -9.45 -5.69 -23.28
CA LYS A 16 -8.72 -4.50 -22.84
C LYS A 16 -7.99 -4.94 -21.55
N VAL A 17 -6.79 -5.49 -21.72
CA VAL A 17 -5.80 -5.48 -20.65
C VAL A 17 -5.59 -3.99 -20.41
N LEU A 18 -6.29 -3.45 -19.42
CA LEU A 18 -6.07 -2.08 -18.99
C LEU A 18 -4.57 -2.01 -18.68
N PRO A 19 -3.81 -1.08 -19.30
CA PRO A 19 -2.50 -0.78 -18.76
C PRO A 19 -2.73 -0.51 -17.28
N VAL A 20 -1.94 -1.15 -16.43
CA VAL A 20 -2.00 -0.87 -15.01
C VAL A 20 -1.44 0.54 -14.88
N GLU A 21 -2.32 1.53 -15.04
CA GLU A 21 -1.96 2.95 -14.92
C GLU A 21 -1.46 3.09 -13.49
N SER A 22 -0.16 3.31 -13.37
CA SER A 22 0.46 3.61 -12.10
C SER A 22 -0.22 4.87 -11.56
N MET A 23 -0.70 4.79 -10.32
CA MET A 23 -1.37 5.89 -9.66
C MET A 23 -0.37 6.54 -8.70
N THR A 24 -0.21 7.86 -8.75
CA THR A 24 0.59 8.57 -7.75
C THR A 24 -0.29 9.00 -6.59
N VAL A 25 0.18 8.78 -5.36
CA VAL A 25 -0.41 9.43 -4.17
C VAL A 25 0.45 10.64 -3.85
N ALA A 26 -0.07 11.83 -4.13
CA ALA A 26 0.64 13.07 -3.84
C ALA A 26 0.70 13.28 -2.32
N VAL A 27 1.89 13.10 -1.74
CA VAL A 27 2.15 13.37 -0.33
C VAL A 27 3.08 14.57 -0.24
N ALA A 28 2.61 15.65 0.38
CA ALA A 28 3.38 16.89 0.49
C ALA A 28 4.77 16.63 1.09
N GLY A 29 5.81 17.09 0.37
CA GLY A 29 7.20 16.97 0.78
C GLY A 29 7.83 15.57 0.60
N VAL A 30 7.14 14.61 0.00
CA VAL A 30 7.67 13.26 -0.31
C VAL A 30 7.86 13.12 -1.83
N PRO A 31 9.02 12.64 -2.30
CA PRO A 31 9.25 12.35 -3.72
C PRO A 31 8.23 11.38 -4.32
N GLU A 32 7.77 11.65 -5.54
CA GLU A 32 6.73 10.87 -6.23
C GLU A 32 7.16 9.42 -6.47
N GLU A 33 8.46 9.17 -6.68
CA GLU A 33 9.01 7.84 -6.91
C GLU A 33 8.88 6.93 -5.68
N LEU A 34 8.65 7.51 -4.51
CA LEU A 34 8.39 6.80 -3.25
C LEU A 34 6.89 6.60 -2.97
N THR A 35 6.01 7.31 -3.69
CA THR A 35 4.56 7.27 -3.48
C THR A 35 3.75 6.75 -4.68
N MET A 36 4.45 6.27 -5.71
CA MET A 36 3.85 5.62 -6.87
C MET A 36 3.29 4.24 -6.50
N LEU A 37 2.00 4.04 -6.77
CA LEU A 37 1.31 2.76 -6.71
C LEU A 37 1.35 2.11 -8.09
N THR A 38 1.79 0.86 -8.14
CA THR A 38 1.79 0.07 -9.36
C THR A 38 0.46 -0.62 -9.60
N LYS A 39 -0.45 -0.70 -8.61
CA LYS A 39 -1.75 -1.34 -8.77
C LYS A 39 -2.91 -0.64 -8.05
N ALA A 40 -3.99 -0.38 -8.81
CA ALA A 40 -5.27 0.02 -8.25
C ALA A 40 -5.94 -1.16 -7.52
N MET A 41 -6.70 -0.89 -6.45
CA MET A 41 -7.52 -1.92 -5.82
C MET A 41 -8.64 -2.37 -6.79
N PRO A 42 -8.99 -3.68 -6.86
CA PRO A 42 -10.02 -4.17 -7.76
C PRO A 42 -11.39 -3.51 -7.53
N SER A 43 -12.08 -3.08 -8.60
CA SER A 43 -13.34 -2.33 -8.51
C SER A 43 -14.44 -3.05 -7.73
N GLU A 44 -14.55 -4.37 -7.87
CA GLU A 44 -15.55 -5.16 -7.13
C GLU A 44 -15.29 -5.16 -5.62
N ALA A 45 -14.02 -5.35 -5.23
CA ALA A 45 -13.60 -5.28 -3.84
C ALA A 45 -13.77 -3.86 -3.29
N MET A 46 -13.41 -2.84 -4.07
CA MET A 46 -13.57 -1.43 -3.71
C MET A 46 -15.02 -1.07 -3.44
N ASN A 47 -15.96 -1.50 -4.27
CA ASN A 47 -17.39 -1.25 -4.04
C ASN A 47 -17.88 -1.86 -2.72
N LYS A 48 -17.38 -3.05 -2.35
CA LYS A 48 -17.68 -3.66 -1.05
C LYS A 48 -17.06 -2.85 0.09
N ILE A 49 -15.78 -2.48 -0.05
CA ILE A 49 -15.04 -1.74 0.96
C ILE A 49 -15.67 -0.37 1.20
N ASP A 50 -15.99 0.39 0.14
CA ASP A 50 -16.59 1.73 0.25
C ASP A 50 -17.96 1.69 0.95
N LYS A 51 -18.76 0.62 0.74
CA LYS A 51 -20.01 0.41 1.49
C LYS A 51 -19.76 0.21 2.98
N LEU A 52 -18.73 -0.55 3.33
CA LEU A 52 -18.37 -0.79 4.73
C LEU A 52 -17.83 0.48 5.39
N VAL A 53 -16.95 1.22 4.70
CA VAL A 53 -16.38 2.49 5.17
C VAL A 53 -17.48 3.51 5.49
N LYS A 54 -18.49 3.64 4.62
CA LYS A 54 -19.66 4.51 4.87
C LYS A 54 -20.42 4.14 6.14
N GLY A 55 -20.46 2.87 6.51
CA GLY A 55 -21.11 2.39 7.73
C GLY A 55 -20.32 2.62 9.02
N ILE A 56 -19.03 2.98 8.92
CA ILE A 56 -18.11 3.14 10.06
C ILE A 56 -17.97 4.61 10.48
N ASN A 57 -18.54 5.55 9.71
CA ASN A 57 -18.37 7.00 9.82
C ASN A 57 -18.25 7.54 11.27
N GLY A 58 -17.24 8.38 11.51
CA GLY A 58 -17.03 9.08 12.78
C GLY A 58 -16.16 8.35 13.81
N LYS A 59 -15.63 7.15 13.49
CA LYS A 59 -14.73 6.39 14.36
C LYS A 59 -13.26 6.81 14.23
N SER A 60 -12.48 6.64 15.30
CA SER A 60 -11.02 6.81 15.25
C SER A 60 -10.35 5.67 14.47
N LEU A 61 -9.10 5.85 14.02
CA LEU A 61 -8.34 4.75 13.40
C LEU A 61 -8.15 3.58 14.37
N ASP A 62 -7.97 3.87 15.66
CA ASP A 62 -7.88 2.85 16.71
C ASP A 62 -9.14 1.99 16.79
N ASP A 63 -10.31 2.62 16.81
CA ASP A 63 -11.59 1.88 16.85
C ASP A 63 -11.77 1.00 15.62
N VAL A 64 -11.37 1.49 14.44
CA VAL A 64 -11.45 0.70 13.20
C VAL A 64 -10.44 -0.44 13.22
N TYR A 65 -9.22 -0.21 13.71
CA TYR A 65 -8.22 -1.27 13.87
C TYR A 65 -8.74 -2.38 14.79
N THR A 66 -9.22 -2.04 15.99
CA THR A 66 -9.72 -3.01 16.96
C THR A 66 -10.90 -3.81 16.40
N ALA A 67 -11.87 -3.15 15.75
CA ALA A 67 -13.06 -3.81 15.24
C ALA A 67 -12.83 -4.64 13.95
N HIS A 68 -11.90 -4.22 13.09
CA HIS A 68 -11.79 -4.78 11.75
C HIS A 68 -10.50 -5.55 11.50
N VAL A 69 -9.39 -5.18 12.16
CA VAL A 69 -8.06 -5.71 11.84
C VAL A 69 -7.57 -6.67 12.93
N MET A 70 -7.66 -6.29 14.20
CA MET A 70 -7.03 -7.01 15.33
C MET A 70 -7.34 -8.51 15.34
N GLU A 71 -8.61 -8.89 15.23
CA GLU A 71 -9.03 -10.30 15.28
C GLU A 71 -8.78 -11.06 13.96
N LYS A 72 -8.60 -10.35 12.84
CA LYS A 72 -8.47 -10.96 11.50
C LYS A 72 -7.03 -11.24 11.09
N LEU A 73 -6.06 -10.57 11.71
CA LEU A 73 -4.63 -10.75 11.46
C LEU A 73 -4.12 -12.16 11.82
N PRO A 74 -4.45 -12.76 12.98
CA PRO A 74 -3.91 -14.05 13.39
C PRO A 74 -4.47 -15.24 12.61
N VAL A 75 -5.67 -15.09 12.02
CA VAL A 75 -6.39 -16.17 11.32
C VAL A 75 -6.14 -16.19 9.81
N GLY A 76 -5.10 -15.49 9.34
CA GLY A 76 -4.73 -15.46 7.92
C GLY A 76 -5.71 -14.69 7.03
N LYS A 77 -6.65 -13.93 7.60
CA LYS A 77 -7.65 -13.12 6.87
C LYS A 77 -7.28 -11.64 6.79
N ALA A 78 -5.98 -11.32 6.94
CA ALA A 78 -5.46 -9.96 6.93
C ALA A 78 -5.88 -9.15 5.69
N PHE A 79 -5.99 -9.81 4.53
CA PHE A 79 -6.35 -9.20 3.25
C PHE A 79 -7.80 -9.44 2.82
N ALA A 80 -8.65 -9.97 3.70
CA ALA A 80 -10.09 -10.00 3.43
C ALA A 80 -10.62 -8.55 3.31
N PRO A 81 -11.62 -8.26 2.47
CA PRO A 81 -12.10 -6.90 2.23
C PRO A 81 -12.42 -6.11 3.51
N GLU A 82 -12.94 -6.77 4.53
CA GLU A 82 -13.32 -6.20 5.83
C GLU A 82 -12.19 -6.10 6.87
N ALA A 83 -10.93 -6.31 6.47
CA ALA A 83 -9.73 -6.28 7.31
C ALA A 83 -8.79 -5.11 6.92
N LEU A 84 -7.51 -5.39 6.60
CA LEU A 84 -6.55 -4.35 6.19
C LEU A 84 -7.02 -3.52 4.98
N PRO A 85 -7.64 -4.07 3.92
CA PRO A 85 -8.14 -3.27 2.81
C PRO A 85 -9.14 -2.20 3.25
N LEU A 86 -10.09 -2.56 4.10
CA LEU A 86 -11.04 -1.61 4.68
C LEU A 86 -10.36 -0.58 5.56
N TYR A 87 -9.43 -1.00 6.41
CA TYR A 87 -8.72 -0.09 7.29
C TYR A 87 -7.90 0.93 6.49
N VAL A 88 -7.16 0.48 5.48
CA VAL A 88 -6.37 1.34 4.59
C VAL A 88 -7.29 2.33 3.87
N ARG A 89 -8.41 1.85 3.32
CA ARG A 89 -9.37 2.71 2.62
C ARG A 89 -10.04 3.72 3.56
N TYR A 90 -10.43 3.30 4.75
CA TYR A 90 -10.97 4.17 5.78
C TYR A 90 -9.96 5.27 6.14
N SER A 91 -8.68 4.89 6.31
CA SER A 91 -7.61 5.84 6.57
C SER A 91 -7.39 6.80 5.40
N GLU A 92 -7.44 6.38 4.14
CA GLU A 92 -7.34 7.29 2.99
C GLU A 92 -8.42 8.40 3.05
N GLU A 93 -9.66 8.02 3.38
CA GLU A 93 -10.77 8.97 3.49
C GLU A 93 -10.64 9.87 4.72
N ALA A 94 -10.15 9.32 5.83
CA ALA A 94 -9.85 10.06 7.06
C ALA A 94 -8.60 10.96 6.95
N ALA A 95 -7.64 10.61 6.08
CA ALA A 95 -6.34 11.27 5.90
C ALA A 95 -6.45 12.69 5.31
N LYS A 96 -7.64 13.09 4.82
CA LYS A 96 -7.94 14.51 4.60
C LYS A 96 -7.85 15.35 5.89
N LYS A 97 -7.82 14.70 7.06
CA LYS A 97 -7.75 15.32 8.39
C LYS A 97 -6.61 14.80 9.27
N THR A 98 -5.85 13.79 8.82
CA THR A 98 -4.78 13.15 9.61
C THR A 98 -3.52 12.99 8.79
N ASP A 99 -2.35 13.10 9.42
CA ASP A 99 -1.06 12.86 8.76
C ASP A 99 -0.67 11.37 8.67
N ASP A 100 -1.51 10.48 9.22
CA ASP A 100 -1.38 9.02 9.21
C ASP A 100 -1.86 8.41 7.88
N LEU A 101 -1.07 8.59 6.83
CA LEU A 101 -1.36 8.08 5.49
C LEU A 101 -1.46 6.55 5.49
N PHE A 102 -2.59 6.02 5.03
CA PHE A 102 -2.93 4.59 5.04
C PHE A 102 -2.92 3.95 6.45
N GLY A 103 -2.91 4.77 7.51
CA GLY A 103 -3.06 4.33 8.89
C GLY A 103 -1.84 3.59 9.43
N VAL A 104 -0.67 3.80 8.82
CA VAL A 104 0.56 3.05 9.10
C VAL A 104 1.14 3.38 10.47
N LYS A 105 1.00 4.61 11.00
CA LYS A 105 1.49 4.97 12.33
C LYS A 105 0.71 4.21 13.40
N THR A 106 -0.60 4.15 13.23
CA THR A 106 -1.49 3.37 14.09
C THR A 106 -1.16 1.88 13.98
N LEU A 107 -1.04 1.32 12.77
CA LEU A 107 -0.65 -0.09 12.60
C LEU A 107 0.73 -0.41 13.16
N GLU A 108 1.72 0.46 13.00
CA GLU A 108 3.06 0.30 13.57
C GLU A 108 3.02 0.29 15.09
N ARG A 109 2.23 1.17 15.72
CA ARG A 109 2.03 1.20 17.17
C ARG A 109 1.42 -0.11 17.69
N GLU A 110 0.36 -0.57 17.04
CA GLU A 110 -0.42 -1.72 17.52
C GLU A 110 0.26 -3.07 17.23
N LEU A 111 0.97 -3.19 16.10
CA LEU A 111 1.58 -4.44 15.67
C LEU A 111 3.08 -4.52 15.95
N GLY A 112 3.73 -3.37 16.06
CA GLY A 112 5.16 -3.25 15.89
C GLY A 112 5.58 -3.24 14.42
N LEU A 113 6.66 -2.53 14.14
CA LEU A 113 7.21 -2.35 12.79
C LEU A 113 7.54 -3.68 12.10
N GLU A 114 8.12 -4.64 12.82
CA GLU A 114 8.52 -5.93 12.26
C GLU A 114 7.32 -6.69 11.68
N LYS A 115 6.22 -6.79 12.45
CA LYS A 115 5.00 -7.47 12.00
C LYS A 115 4.34 -6.73 10.85
N LEU A 116 4.31 -5.40 10.89
CA LEU A 116 3.77 -4.59 9.79
C LEU A 116 4.52 -4.86 8.49
N VAL A 117 5.86 -4.88 8.52
CA VAL A 117 6.68 -5.19 7.33
C VAL A 117 6.42 -6.62 6.85
N LYS A 118 6.28 -7.60 7.74
CA LYS A 118 5.92 -8.97 7.37
C LYS A 118 4.57 -9.06 6.64
N TYR A 119 3.55 -8.32 7.09
CA TYR A 119 2.26 -8.26 6.38
C TYR A 119 2.40 -7.57 5.02
N ILE A 120 3.15 -6.48 4.93
CA ILE A 120 3.44 -5.81 3.66
C ILE A 120 4.10 -6.79 2.68
N GLU A 121 5.13 -7.52 3.11
CA GLU A 121 5.81 -8.51 2.27
C GLU A 121 4.88 -9.65 1.85
N LEU A 122 4.03 -10.13 2.76
CA LEU A 122 3.04 -11.17 2.47
C LEU A 122 2.09 -10.74 1.35
N GLY A 123 1.55 -9.52 1.43
CA GLY A 123 0.63 -9.00 0.40
C GLY A 123 1.34 -8.73 -0.93
N LEU A 124 2.57 -8.20 -0.91
CA LEU A 124 3.34 -7.94 -2.14
C LEU A 124 3.78 -9.21 -2.87
N LYS A 125 3.87 -10.35 -2.17
CA LYS A 125 4.13 -11.67 -2.76
C LYS A 125 2.85 -12.39 -3.19
N SER A 126 1.68 -11.85 -2.84
CA SER A 126 0.39 -12.45 -3.17
C SER A 126 0.08 -12.34 -4.66
N LYS A 127 -0.63 -13.35 -5.18
CA LYS A 127 -1.27 -13.29 -6.50
C LYS A 127 -2.66 -12.66 -6.44
N ASP A 128 -3.18 -12.41 -5.25
CA ASP A 128 -4.44 -11.71 -5.05
C ASP A 128 -4.25 -10.19 -5.20
N ASP A 129 -5.00 -9.62 -6.12
CA ASP A 129 -4.86 -8.22 -6.52
C ASP A 129 -5.20 -7.25 -5.39
N LEU A 130 -6.18 -7.61 -4.55
CA LEU A 130 -6.56 -6.79 -3.40
C LEU A 130 -5.47 -6.80 -2.33
N ALA A 131 -4.91 -7.98 -2.02
CA ALA A 131 -3.81 -8.14 -1.09
C ALA A 131 -2.57 -7.34 -1.54
N PHE A 132 -2.22 -7.46 -2.83
CA PHE A 132 -1.09 -6.73 -3.42
C PHE A 132 -1.31 -5.22 -3.33
N ALA A 133 -2.45 -4.72 -3.80
CA ALA A 133 -2.76 -3.29 -3.82
C ALA A 133 -2.88 -2.70 -2.40
N THR A 134 -3.33 -3.48 -1.42
CA THR A 134 -3.39 -3.08 -0.01
C THR A 134 -2.00 -2.98 0.59
N ALA A 135 -1.16 -4.00 0.38
CA ALA A 135 0.21 -4.01 0.88
C ALA A 135 1.08 -2.92 0.25
N GLU A 136 0.86 -2.60 -1.02
CA GLU A 136 1.57 -1.52 -1.69
C GLU A 136 1.26 -0.15 -1.08
N ARG A 137 -0.01 0.11 -0.75
CA ARG A 137 -0.42 1.32 -0.01
C ARG A 137 0.24 1.37 1.36
N LEU A 138 0.18 0.30 2.15
CA LEU A 138 0.86 0.23 3.44
C LEU A 138 2.36 0.49 3.31
N ARG A 139 3.02 -0.05 2.27
CA ARG A 139 4.42 0.22 1.96
C ARG A 139 4.68 1.70 1.66
N VAL A 140 3.85 2.34 0.84
CA VAL A 140 3.94 3.78 0.54
C VAL A 140 3.74 4.62 1.80
N GLY A 141 2.76 4.28 2.63
CA GLY A 141 2.51 4.98 3.90
C GLY A 141 3.73 4.90 4.81
N LEU A 142 4.29 3.71 4.98
CA LEU A 142 5.45 3.48 5.83
C LEU A 142 6.70 4.23 5.33
N VAL A 143 6.95 4.22 4.02
CA VAL A 143 8.07 4.97 3.45
C VAL A 143 7.86 6.48 3.51
N SER A 144 6.63 6.95 3.31
CA SER A 144 6.29 8.36 3.48
C SER A 144 6.52 8.83 4.92
N LYS A 145 6.20 7.99 5.91
CA LYS A 145 6.52 8.24 7.32
C LYS A 145 8.02 8.36 7.53
N PHE A 146 8.81 7.38 7.09
CA PHE A 146 10.26 7.40 7.22
C PHE A 146 10.90 8.62 6.57
N TRP A 147 10.41 9.03 5.40
CA TRP A 147 10.88 10.23 4.71
C TRP A 147 10.62 11.49 5.53
N LYS A 148 9.40 11.66 6.06
CA LYS A 148 9.05 12.80 6.92
C LYS A 148 9.85 12.84 8.21
N GLU A 149 10.19 11.67 8.75
CA GLU A 149 11.05 11.51 9.92
C GLU A 149 12.55 11.70 9.60
N LYS A 150 12.91 11.97 8.33
CA LYS A 150 14.30 12.06 7.85
C LYS A 150 15.13 10.84 8.27
N LYS A 151 14.51 9.67 8.25
CA LYS A 151 15.16 8.42 8.63
C LYS A 151 16.29 8.13 7.66
N ILE A 152 17.50 7.93 8.18
CA ILE A 152 18.67 7.69 7.35
C ILE A 152 18.49 6.40 6.51
N PRO A 153 19.02 6.34 5.28
CA PRO A 153 18.79 5.20 4.39
C PRO A 153 19.19 3.84 4.98
N THR A 154 20.25 3.78 5.78
CA THR A 154 20.69 2.54 6.45
C THR A 154 19.64 2.02 7.44
N ASP A 155 19.08 2.90 8.27
CA ASP A 155 18.06 2.54 9.25
C ASP A 155 16.73 2.20 8.59
N MET A 156 16.38 2.90 7.50
CA MET A 156 15.24 2.57 6.66
C MET A 156 15.42 1.16 6.07
N ALA A 157 16.61 0.84 5.53
CA ALA A 157 16.89 -0.48 5.00
C ALA A 157 16.80 -1.58 6.08
N ILE A 158 17.32 -1.34 7.28
CA ILE A 158 17.22 -2.27 8.43
C ILE A 158 15.75 -2.50 8.80
N SER A 159 14.96 -1.42 8.86
CA SER A 159 13.52 -1.48 9.14
C SER A 159 12.79 -2.34 8.11
N MET A 160 13.11 -2.15 6.83
CA MET A 160 12.53 -2.90 5.71
C MET A 160 13.02 -4.36 5.62
N LYS A 161 13.92 -4.81 6.50
CA LYS A 161 14.21 -6.25 6.63
C LYS A 161 13.08 -7.01 7.34
N GLY A 162 12.26 -6.33 8.16
CA GLY A 162 11.18 -6.98 8.89
C GLY A 162 11.64 -8.15 9.79
N GLY A 163 12.82 -8.00 10.42
CA GLY A 163 13.42 -9.04 11.27
C GLY A 163 14.21 -10.11 10.51
N ASN A 164 14.26 -10.05 9.17
CA ASN A 164 15.09 -10.93 8.36
C ASN A 164 16.56 -10.50 8.36
N THR A 165 17.46 -11.39 7.91
CA THR A 165 18.89 -11.09 7.77
C THR A 165 19.18 -10.07 6.67
N ALA A 166 18.35 -10.07 5.62
CA ALA A 166 18.45 -9.18 4.46
C ALA A 166 17.08 -8.60 4.05
N VAL A 167 17.10 -7.50 3.31
CA VAL A 167 15.88 -6.89 2.74
C VAL A 167 15.29 -7.82 1.69
N ASP A 168 13.98 -8.10 1.80
CA ASP A 168 13.28 -8.95 0.86
C ASP A 168 13.32 -8.38 -0.56
N LYS A 169 13.31 -9.27 -1.57
CA LYS A 169 13.34 -8.90 -2.99
C LYS A 169 12.25 -7.88 -3.34
N VAL A 170 11.05 -7.99 -2.76
CA VAL A 170 9.95 -7.06 -3.05
C VAL A 170 10.20 -5.63 -2.58
N ASN A 171 11.14 -5.42 -1.66
CA ASN A 171 11.47 -4.11 -1.07
C ASN A 171 12.81 -3.54 -1.57
N LYS A 172 13.67 -4.33 -2.21
CA LYS A 172 15.03 -3.90 -2.63
C LYS A 172 15.03 -2.65 -3.49
N ASP A 173 14.16 -2.58 -4.49
CA ASP A 173 14.14 -1.43 -5.40
C ASP A 173 13.60 -0.17 -4.72
N LEU A 174 12.68 -0.32 -3.77
CA LEU A 174 12.20 0.81 -2.97
C LEU A 174 13.30 1.37 -2.06
N VAL A 175 14.07 0.51 -1.40
CA VAL A 175 15.21 0.93 -0.57
C VAL A 175 16.26 1.67 -1.41
N LYS A 176 16.55 1.19 -2.62
CA LYS A 176 17.45 1.89 -3.55
C LYS A 176 16.91 3.27 -3.93
N LYS A 177 15.63 3.36 -4.30
CA LYS A 177 14.98 4.64 -4.62
C LYS A 177 15.04 5.59 -3.44
N TYR A 178 14.75 5.11 -2.23
CA TYR A 178 14.82 5.92 -1.01
C TYR A 178 16.21 6.49 -0.78
N LEU A 179 17.27 5.67 -0.92
CA LEU A 179 18.65 6.12 -0.81
C LEU A 179 18.98 7.22 -1.83
N VAL A 180 18.62 7.01 -3.11
CA VAL A 180 18.88 7.99 -4.18
C VAL A 180 18.19 9.31 -3.85
N GLN A 181 16.90 9.28 -3.54
CA GLN A 181 16.14 10.49 -3.24
C GLN A 181 16.66 11.19 -1.99
N HIS A 182 17.00 10.44 -0.94
CA HIS A 182 17.52 11.00 0.30
C HIS A 182 18.88 11.68 0.08
N ASN A 183 19.76 11.09 -0.74
CA ASN A 183 21.05 11.70 -1.07
C ASN A 183 20.88 12.98 -1.87
N THR A 184 19.97 12.99 -2.85
CA THR A 184 19.66 14.20 -3.64
C THR A 184 19.11 15.33 -2.76
N ALA A 185 18.29 15.00 -1.77
CA ALA A 185 17.63 15.99 -0.93
C ALA A 185 18.50 16.50 0.25
N TYR A 186 19.39 15.67 0.80
CA TYR A 186 20.02 15.94 2.09
C TYR A 186 21.54 15.78 2.13
N THR A 187 22.17 15.26 1.08
CA THR A 187 23.63 15.22 1.00
C THR A 187 24.12 16.44 0.25
N PRO A 188 24.99 17.29 0.83
CA PRO A 188 25.52 18.44 0.12
C PRO A 188 26.30 17.96 -1.11
N VAL A 189 25.91 18.46 -2.29
CA VAL A 189 26.77 18.35 -3.48
C VAL A 189 28.01 19.16 -3.15
N ALA A 190 29.15 18.50 -3.00
CA ALA A 190 30.43 19.19 -2.91
C ALA A 190 30.63 19.97 -4.23
N VAL A 191 30.56 21.30 -4.15
CA VAL A 191 30.93 22.22 -5.24
C VAL A 191 32.41 22.49 -5.15
#